data_AF-A0A4U3AC44-F1
#
_entry.id   AF-A0A4U3AC44-F1
#
_cell.length_a   1.000
_cell.length_b   1.000
_cell.length_c   1.000
_cell.angle_alpha   90.00
_cell.angle_beta   90.00
_cell.angle_gamma   90.00
#
_symmetry.space_group_name_H-M   'P 1'
#
loop_
_entity.id
_entity.type
_entity.pdbx_description
1 polymer ?
#
loop_
_entity_poly.entity_id
_entity_poly.type
_entity_poly.pdbx_seq_one_letter_code
_entity_poly.pdbx_strand_id
1 'polypeptide(L)'
;DFVFTTTGKPIPKSTLKNVLDRILKNAELPQISVHGLRHTHAVLLLEAGVEMKYIQERLGHKSIEITSNIYSHVTPKIIENEQSKYEAYVGQEFIF
;
A
#
# COMPACT_ATOMS: atom_id res chain seq x y z
N ASP A 1 8.92 17.33 -20.08
CA ASP A 1 9.26 16.02 -20.66
C ASP A 1 8.51 14.89 -19.99
N PHE A 2 8.14 13.85 -20.75
CA PHE A 2 7.48 12.66 -20.21
C PHE A 2 8.52 11.58 -19.88
N VAL A 3 8.43 10.96 -18.70
CA VAL A 3 9.31 9.86 -18.27
C VAL A 3 8.86 8.52 -18.86
N PHE A 4 7.54 8.26 -18.88
CA PHE A 4 6.97 7.04 -19.43
C PHE A 4 6.47 7.27 -20.86
N THR A 5 7.36 7.12 -21.83
CA THR A 5 7.09 7.33 -23.26
C THR A 5 7.98 6.45 -24.14
N THR A 6 7.47 6.06 -25.30
CA THR A 6 8.25 5.40 -26.37
C THR A 6 8.41 6.27 -27.62
N THR A 7 7.60 7.31 -27.77
CA THR A 7 7.51 8.14 -29.00
C THR A 7 7.52 9.65 -28.71
N GLY A 8 7.87 10.04 -27.47
CA GLY A 8 7.71 11.41 -26.98
C GLY A 8 6.29 11.74 -26.50
N LYS A 9 5.32 10.83 -26.69
CA LYS A 9 3.95 10.92 -26.17
C LYS A 9 3.74 10.04 -24.93
N PRO A 10 2.89 10.42 -23.98
CA PRO A 10 2.63 9.61 -22.79
C PRO A 10 2.05 8.24 -23.18
N ILE A 11 2.47 7.20 -22.46
CA ILE A 11 1.91 5.85 -22.66
C ILE A 11 0.39 5.85 -22.35
N PRO A 12 -0.44 5.29 -23.24
CA PRO A 12 -1.87 5.17 -22.98
C PRO A 12 -2.18 4.29 -21.76
N LYS A 13 -3.22 4.64 -21.00
CA LYS A 13 -3.67 3.84 -19.84
C LYS A 13 -4.04 2.41 -20.22
N SER A 14 -4.61 2.20 -21.42
CA SER A 14 -4.96 0.88 -21.94
C SER A 14 -3.73 -0.01 -22.14
N THR A 15 -2.61 0.56 -22.60
CA THR A 15 -1.34 -0.17 -22.74
C THR A 15 -0.86 -0.68 -21.39
N LEU A 16 -0.89 0.15 -20.35
CA LEU A 16 -0.49 -0.27 -19.01
C LEU A 16 -1.37 -1.40 -18.46
N LYS A 17 -2.69 -1.29 -18.64
CA LYS A 17 -3.64 -2.35 -18.26
C LYS A 17 -3.34 -3.66 -19.00
N ASN A 18 -3.26 -3.63 -20.32
CA ASN A 18 -3.05 -4.84 -21.13
C ASN A 18 -1.73 -5.55 -20.77
N VAL A 19 -0.68 -4.77 -20.48
CA VAL A 19 0.60 -5.33 -20.01
C VAL A 19 0.45 -5.99 -18.65
N LEU A 20 -0.23 -5.33 -17.70
CA LEU A 20 -0.49 -5.90 -16.38
C LEU A 20 -1.32 -7.19 -16.46
N ASP A 21 -2.41 -7.19 -17.22
CA ASP A 21 -3.29 -8.35 -17.40
C ASP A 21 -2.50 -9.55 -17.96
N ARG A 22 -1.59 -9.30 -18.91
CA ARG A 22 -0.70 -10.33 -19.46
C ARG A 22 0.29 -10.87 -18.43
N ILE A 23 0.89 -10.00 -17.61
CA ILE A 23 1.82 -10.40 -16.55
C ILE A 23 1.09 -11.27 -15.52
N LEU A 24 -0.08 -10.84 -15.06
CA LEU A 24 -0.88 -11.58 -14.08
C LEU A 24 -1.29 -12.95 -14.58
N LYS A 25 -1.72 -13.03 -15.86
CA LYS A 25 -2.06 -14.31 -16.49
C LYS A 25 -0.86 -15.26 -16.53
N ASN A 26 0.31 -14.77 -16.90
CA ASN A 26 1.53 -15.57 -17.00
C ASN A 26 2.06 -16.00 -15.62
N ALA A 27 1.78 -15.21 -14.58
CA ALA A 27 2.14 -15.52 -13.20
C ALA A 27 1.06 -16.34 -12.47
N GLU A 28 -0.04 -16.71 -13.14
CA GLU A 28 -1.20 -17.39 -12.56
C GLU A 28 -1.80 -16.65 -11.34
N LEU A 29 -1.72 -15.32 -11.35
CA LEU A 29 -2.21 -14.47 -10.26
C LEU A 29 -3.64 -13.98 -10.52
N PRO A 30 -4.40 -13.68 -9.46
CA PRO A 30 -5.71 -13.03 -9.58
C PRO A 30 -5.62 -11.71 -10.36
N GLN A 31 -6.70 -11.39 -11.07
CA GLN A 31 -6.80 -10.14 -11.79
C GLN A 31 -6.83 -8.96 -10.81
N ILE A 32 -5.90 -8.03 -10.98
CA ILE A 32 -5.83 -6.79 -10.21
C ILE A 32 -5.65 -5.61 -11.15
N SER A 33 -6.19 -4.45 -10.75
CA SER A 33 -5.99 -3.21 -11.49
C SER A 33 -4.65 -2.55 -11.14
N VAL A 34 -4.26 -1.54 -11.91
CA VAL A 34 -3.14 -0.65 -11.55
C VAL A 34 -3.36 0.05 -10.20
N HIS A 35 -4.62 0.35 -9.86
CA HIS A 35 -4.96 0.84 -8.51
C HIS A 35 -4.77 -0.27 -7.46
N GLY A 36 -5.07 -1.52 -7.79
CA GLY A 36 -4.79 -2.69 -6.96
C GLY A 36 -3.32 -2.78 -6.54
N LEU A 37 -2.38 -2.54 -7.46
CA LEU A 37 -0.95 -2.48 -7.12
C LEU A 37 -0.63 -1.38 -6.10
N ARG A 38 -1.29 -0.23 -6.21
CA ARG A 38 -1.15 0.86 -5.24
C ARG A 38 -1.71 0.50 -3.87
N HIS A 39 -2.81 -0.26 -3.81
CA HIS A 39 -3.32 -0.82 -2.56
C HIS A 39 -2.34 -1.81 -1.94
N THR A 40 -1.79 -2.73 -2.73
CA THR A 40 -0.78 -3.69 -2.26
C THR A 40 0.44 -2.97 -1.67
N HIS A 41 0.94 -1.93 -2.34
CA HIS A 41 2.06 -1.12 -1.82
C HIS A 41 1.74 -0.47 -0.46
N ALA A 42 0.52 0.03 -0.27
CA ALA A 42 0.10 0.60 1.01
C ALA A 42 0.04 -0.44 2.13
N VAL A 43 -0.51 -1.63 1.85
CA VAL A 43 -0.55 -2.75 2.81
C VAL A 43 0.86 -3.19 3.19
N LEU A 44 1.77 -3.35 2.22
CA LEU A 44 3.16 -3.74 2.48
C LEU A 44 3.90 -2.73 3.37
N LEU A 45 3.66 -1.43 3.18
CA LEU A 45 4.22 -0.39 4.05
C LEU A 45 3.71 -0.51 5.49
N LEU A 46 2.41 -0.79 5.67
CA LEU A 46 1.83 -0.98 7.01
C LEU A 46 2.36 -2.24 7.69
N GLU A 47 2.46 -3.35 6.96
CA GLU A 47 3.01 -4.60 7.49
C GLU A 47 4.49 -4.46 7.85
N ALA A 48 5.22 -3.56 7.20
CA ALA A 48 6.58 -3.17 7.57
C ALA A 48 6.64 -2.21 8.77
N GLY A 49 5.50 -1.84 9.36
CA GLY A 49 5.42 -0.97 10.53
C GLY A 49 5.57 0.52 10.23
N VAL A 50 5.46 0.94 8.97
CA VAL A 50 5.57 2.35 8.59
C VAL A 50 4.33 3.11 9.08
N GLU A 51 4.55 4.29 9.64
CA GLU A 51 3.47 5.10 10.18
C GLU A 51 2.45 5.51 9.12
N MET A 52 1.17 5.43 9.48
CA MET A 52 0.09 5.72 8.55
C MET A 52 0.15 7.13 7.98
N LYS A 53 0.49 8.12 8.80
CA LYS A 53 0.60 9.51 8.33
C LYS A 53 1.62 9.63 7.20
N TYR A 54 2.77 8.97 7.34
CA TYR A 54 3.79 8.91 6.30
C TYR A 54 3.28 8.19 5.04
N ILE A 55 2.55 7.08 5.20
CA ILE A 55 1.98 6.35 4.05
C ILE A 55 1.00 7.23 3.29
N GLN A 56 0.15 7.99 3.99
CA GLN A 56 -0.80 8.91 3.36
C GLN A 56 -0.09 10.03 2.60
N GLU A 57 0.95 10.63 3.17
CA GLU A 57 1.76 11.66 2.50
C GLU A 57 2.48 11.08 1.27
N ARG A 58 3.08 9.89 1.40
CA ARG A 58 3.77 9.19 0.32
C ARG A 58 2.86 8.84 -0.85
N LEU A 59 1.63 8.43 -0.56
CA LEU A 59 0.64 8.07 -1.57
C LEU A 59 -0.06 9.32 -2.12
N GLY A 60 -0.17 10.39 -1.34
CA GLY A 60 -0.87 11.62 -1.66
C GLY A 60 -2.30 11.66 -1.07
N HIS A 61 -2.71 12.83 -0.61
CA HIS A 61 -3.91 13.05 0.23
C HIS A 61 -5.26 12.62 -0.35
N LYS A 62 -5.39 12.45 -1.68
CA LYS A 62 -6.61 11.88 -2.30
C LYS A 62 -6.83 10.40 -2.00
N SER A 63 -5.88 9.75 -1.32
CA SER A 63 -5.87 8.33 -0.99
C SER A 63 -6.51 7.99 0.37
N ILE A 64 -7.22 8.94 0.99
CA ILE A 64 -7.84 8.74 2.31
C ILE A 64 -8.84 7.56 2.30
N GLU A 65 -9.57 7.37 1.19
CA GLU A 65 -10.52 6.26 1.01
C GLU A 65 -9.83 4.89 0.92
N ILE A 66 -8.65 4.85 0.29
CA ILE A 66 -7.79 3.65 0.27
C ILE A 66 -7.38 3.28 1.69
N THR A 67 -7.08 4.29 2.50
CA THR A 67 -6.56 4.14 3.86
C THR A 67 -7.60 3.52 4.80
N SER A 68 -8.86 3.97 4.73
CA SER A 68 -9.94 3.43 5.55
C SER A 68 -10.23 1.96 5.25
N ASN A 69 -10.26 1.57 3.97
CA ASN A 69 -10.49 0.16 3.58
C ASN A 69 -9.33 -0.75 3.99
N ILE A 70 -8.09 -0.25 3.94
CA ILE A 70 -6.92 -1.02 4.41
C ILE A 70 -6.98 -1.21 5.93
N TYR A 71 -7.38 -0.18 6.69
CA TYR A 71 -7.64 -0.31 8.12
C TYR A 71 -8.81 -1.23 8.46
N SER A 72 -9.72 -1.54 7.54
CA SER A 72 -10.75 -2.56 7.80
C SER A 72 -10.19 -3.99 7.68
N HIS A 73 -9.08 -4.16 6.96
CA HIS A 73 -8.44 -5.45 6.71
C HIS A 73 -7.19 -5.69 7.56
N VAL A 74 -6.98 -4.92 8.64
CA VAL A 74 -5.74 -4.94 9.43
C VAL A 74 -5.30 -6.38 9.71
N THR A 75 -4.17 -6.76 9.11
CA THR A 75 -3.58 -8.08 9.28
C THR A 75 -3.27 -8.27 10.78
N PRO A 76 -3.51 -9.46 11.39
CA PRO A 76 -3.26 -9.70 12.82
C PRO A 76 -1.89 -9.23 13.33
N LYS A 77 -0.88 -9.28 12.47
CA LYS A 77 0.49 -8.83 12.71
C LYS A 77 0.62 -7.35 13.06
N ILE A 78 -0.23 -6.48 12.50
CA ILE A 78 -0.21 -5.05 12.82
C ILE A 78 -0.84 -4.82 14.19
N ILE A 79 -1.94 -5.52 14.51
CA ILE A 79 -2.58 -5.44 15.83
C ILE A 79 -1.59 -5.88 16.91
N GLU A 80 -0.87 -6.98 16.69
CA GLU A 80 0.16 -7.49 17.58
C GLU A 80 1.33 -6.50 17.77
N ASN A 81 1.80 -5.87 16.69
CA ASN A 81 2.86 -4.86 16.75
C ASN A 81 2.42 -3.60 17.51
N GLU A 82 1.21 -3.09 17.27
CA GLU A 82 0.69 -1.92 17.96
C GLU A 82 0.42 -2.20 19.45
N GLN A 83 -0.10 -3.39 19.77
CA GLN A 83 -0.28 -3.84 21.14
C GLN A 83 1.06 -3.97 21.87
N SER A 84 2.08 -4.55 21.24
CA SER A 84 3.43 -4.65 21.80
C SER A 84 4.07 -3.28 22.07
N LYS A 85 3.87 -2.30 21.17
CA LYS A 85 4.33 -0.92 21.38
C LYS A 85 3.62 -0.26 22.57
N TYR A 86 2.31 -0.45 22.70
CA TYR A 86 1.53 0.07 23.81
C TYR A 86 1.93 -0.56 25.14
N GLU A 87 2.09 -1.89 25.18
CA GLU A 87 2.57 -2.61 26.37
C GLU A 87 3.97 -2.15 26.78
N ALA A 88 4.88 -1.90 25.83
CA ALA A 88 6.21 -1.35 26.13
C ALA A 88 6.14 0.08 26.69
N TYR A 89 5.23 0.92 26.19
CA TYR A 89 5.05 2.29 26.68
C TYR A 89 4.44 2.32 28.09
N VAL A 90 3.34 1.59 28.30
CA VAL A 90 2.66 1.54 29.59
C VAL A 90 3.49 0.79 30.63
N GLY A 91 4.18 -0.29 30.23
CA GLY A 91 5.07 -1.05 31.09
C GLY A 91 6.27 -0.23 31.61
N GLN A 92 6.68 0.85 30.93
CA GLN A 92 7.70 1.78 31.43
C GLN A 92 7.17 2.74 32.50
N GLU A 93 5.88 3.08 32.51
CA GLU A 93 5.28 3.95 33.53
C GLU A 93 4.94 3.23 34.84
N PHE A 94 4.81 1.89 34.82
CA PHE A 94 4.49 1.08 36.00
C PHE A 94 5.71 0.57 36.79
N ILE A 95 6.93 1.01 36.45
CA ILE A 95 8.12 0.81 37.28
C ILE A 95 8.30 2.05 38.17
N PHE A 96 7.38 2.25 39.11
CA PHE A 96 7.55 3.08 40.31
C PHE A 96 6.81 2.45 41.49
#